data_AF-A0A3D3PK45-F1
#
_entry.id   AF-A0A3D3PK45-F1
#
_cell.length_a   1.000
_cell.length_b   1.000
_cell.length_c   1.000
_cell.angle_alpha   90.00
_cell.angle_beta   90.00
_cell.angle_gamma   90.00
#
_symmetry.space_group_name_H-M   'P 1'
#
loop_
_entity.id
_entity.type
_entity.pdbx_description
1 polymer ?
#
loop_
_entity_poly.entity_id
_entity_poly.type
_entity_poly.pdbx_seq_one_letter_code
_entity_poly.pdbx_strand_id
1 'polypeptide(L)'
;QYSQTLHSTNVGNFGVHWQPAPKRVLNLVYRRDRINKLEQFDVSAQWPVADRWYAVGRANYSLPDAKVVEGLLGMEYKADCWVFRAVAQRTPTATAKATTGIFFQLELNGLTRLGSNPLDALRSSVSGYQMVNQPGN
;
A
#
# COMPACT_ATOMS: atom_id res chain seq x y z
N GLN A 1 9.46 9.57 -16.11
CA GLN A 1 10.88 9.78 -16.47
C GLN A 1 10.92 10.21 -17.93
N TYR A 2 11.54 11.34 -18.25
CA TYR A 2 11.62 11.88 -19.61
C TYR A 2 12.98 11.48 -20.21
N SER A 3 13.01 10.43 -21.04
CA SER A 3 14.22 10.05 -21.80
C SER A 3 14.16 10.67 -23.18
N GLN A 4 15.13 11.52 -23.51
CA GLN A 4 15.17 12.37 -24.70
C GLN A 4 15.59 11.66 -26.00
N THR A 5 15.80 10.33 -25.97
CA THR A 5 16.32 9.55 -27.11
C THR A 5 15.26 8.99 -28.05
N LEU A 6 13.99 9.00 -27.66
CA LEU A 6 12.85 8.75 -28.55
C LEU A 6 11.85 9.87 -28.34
N HIS A 7 11.41 10.51 -29.43
CA HIS A 7 10.43 11.61 -29.45
C HIS A 7 9.01 11.09 -29.07
N SER A 8 8.85 10.50 -27.89
CA SER A 8 7.59 9.90 -27.39
C SER A 8 7.58 9.88 -25.86
N THR A 9 6.52 10.43 -25.26
CA THR A 9 6.25 10.34 -23.83
C THR A 9 5.89 8.89 -23.47
N ASN A 10 6.91 8.10 -23.13
CA ASN A 10 6.75 6.64 -23.00
C ASN A 10 6.14 6.18 -21.68
N VAL A 11 6.34 6.91 -20.58
CA VAL A 11 5.75 6.61 -19.26
C VAL A 11 5.07 7.87 -18.70
N GLY A 12 3.74 7.83 -18.60
CA GLY A 12 2.92 8.82 -17.92
C GLY A 12 2.54 8.33 -16.53
N ASN A 13 2.70 9.17 -15.51
CA ASN A 13 2.24 8.89 -14.16
C ASN A 13 1.40 10.06 -13.68
N PHE A 14 0.15 9.80 -13.32
CA PHE A 14 -0.79 10.78 -12.81
C PHE A 14 -1.23 10.34 -11.42
N GLY A 15 -0.86 11.09 -10.39
CA GLY A 15 -1.15 10.75 -9.01
C GLY A 15 -1.95 11.84 -8.32
N VAL A 16 -2.94 11.42 -7.53
CA VAL A 16 -3.67 12.25 -6.58
C VAL A 16 -3.33 11.72 -5.18
N HIS A 17 -2.82 12.60 -4.33
CA HIS A 17 -2.57 12.33 -2.92
C HIS A 17 -3.47 13.23 -2.09
N TRP A 18 -4.25 12.64 -1.20
CA TRP A 18 -5.18 13.36 -0.34
C TRP A 18 -5.01 12.93 1.11
N GLN A 19 -4.70 13.89 1.99
CA GLN A 19 -4.48 13.68 3.41
C GLN A 19 -5.23 14.73 4.25
N PRO A 20 -6.50 14.49 4.62
CA PRO A 20 -7.28 15.45 5.39
C PRO A 20 -6.88 15.55 6.87
N ALA A 21 -6.30 14.49 7.45
CA ALA A 21 -5.89 14.46 8.86
C ALA A 21 -4.75 13.45 9.08
N PRO A 22 -4.10 13.46 10.26
CA PRO A 22 -3.16 12.41 10.62
C PRO A 22 -3.80 11.02 10.48
N LYS A 23 -3.06 10.07 9.88
CA LYS A 23 -3.51 8.68 9.63
C LYS A 23 -4.76 8.53 8.74
N ARG A 24 -5.17 9.59 8.04
CA ARG A 24 -6.21 9.58 7.01
C ARG A 24 -5.58 9.92 5.67
N VAL A 25 -5.29 8.91 4.87
CA VAL A 25 -4.60 9.08 3.59
C VAL A 25 -5.35 8.32 2.52
N LEU A 26 -5.51 8.95 1.37
CA LEU A 26 -5.99 8.34 0.14
C LEU A 26 -5.03 8.70 -0.98
N ASN A 27 -4.57 7.68 -1.70
CA ASN A 27 -3.73 7.79 -2.88
C ASN A 27 -4.44 7.14 -4.04
N LEU A 28 -4.40 7.80 -5.19
CA LEU A 28 -4.82 7.24 -6.45
C LEU A 28 -3.75 7.57 -7.48
N VAL A 29 -3.13 6.55 -8.06
CA VAL A 29 -2.04 6.68 -9.01
C VAL A 29 -2.38 5.90 -10.27
N TYR A 30 -2.46 6.60 -11.38
CA TYR A 30 -2.64 6.03 -12.70
C TYR A 30 -1.31 6.06 -13.44
N ARG A 31 -0.80 4.88 -13.78
CA ARG A 31 0.45 4.71 -14.52
C ARG A 31 0.17 4.12 -15.89
N ARG A 32 0.68 4.77 -16.92
CA ARG A 32 0.60 4.32 -18.31
C ARG A 32 1.98 4.23 -18.92
N ASP A 33 2.33 3.05 -19.39
CA ASP A 33 3.55 2.77 -20.15
C ASP A 33 3.13 2.25 -21.54
N ARG A 34 3.44 3.04 -22.58
CA ARG A 34 3.05 2.71 -23.95
C ARG A 34 3.90 1.61 -24.58
N ILE A 35 5.14 1.42 -24.13
CA ILE A 35 6.06 0.43 -24.71
C ILE A 35 5.63 -0.98 -24.29
N ASN A 36 5.35 -1.15 -23.01
CA ASN A 36 4.98 -2.44 -22.44
C ASN A 36 3.46 -2.72 -22.49
N LYS A 37 2.68 -1.85 -23.16
CA LYS A 37 1.20 -1.83 -23.10
C LYS A 37 0.69 -1.99 -21.67
N LEU A 38 1.33 -1.33 -20.72
CA LEU A 38 1.02 -1.47 -19.31
C LEU A 38 0.22 -0.24 -18.87
N GLU A 39 -0.99 -0.48 -18.41
CA GLU A 39 -1.89 0.57 -17.96
C GLU A 39 -2.50 0.11 -16.64
N GLN A 40 -2.18 0.82 -15.56
CA GLN A 40 -2.46 0.37 -14.20
C GLN A 40 -3.09 1.50 -13.37
N PHE A 41 -4.11 1.14 -12.61
CA PHE A 41 -4.66 1.95 -11.54
C PHE A 41 -4.21 1.39 -10.20
N ASP A 42 -3.46 2.18 -9.44
CA ASP A 42 -3.09 1.89 -8.07
C ASP A 42 -3.91 2.78 -7.14
N VAL A 43 -4.64 2.17 -6.23
CA VAL A 43 -5.40 2.87 -5.20
C VAL A 43 -4.91 2.39 -3.86
N SER A 44 -4.49 3.30 -2.98
CA SER A 44 -4.16 2.96 -1.60
C SER A 44 -4.79 3.91 -0.61
N ALA A 45 -5.20 3.38 0.53
CA ALA A 45 -5.85 4.14 1.58
C ALA A 45 -5.42 3.66 2.96
N GLN A 46 -5.30 4.61 3.88
CA GLN A 46 -5.20 4.37 5.32
C GLN A 46 -6.30 5.19 5.99
N TRP A 47 -7.15 4.53 6.77
CA TRP A 47 -8.30 5.19 7.39
C TRP A 47 -8.54 4.68 8.82
N PRO A 48 -8.72 5.58 9.81
CA PRO A 48 -9.20 5.21 11.13
C PRO A 48 -10.70 4.91 11.04
N VAL A 49 -11.07 3.66 11.28
CA VAL A 49 -12.48 3.21 11.15
C VAL A 49 -13.21 3.36 12.47
N ALA A 50 -12.51 3.18 13.59
CA ALA A 50 -13.02 3.39 14.93
C ALA A 50 -11.91 3.92 15.83
N ASP A 51 -12.26 4.25 17.08
CA ASP A 51 -11.25 4.60 18.07
C ASP A 51 -10.29 3.42 18.24
N ARG A 52 -8.99 3.68 18.09
CA ARG A 52 -7.89 2.70 18.11
C ARG A 52 -7.82 1.68 16.95
N TRP A 53 -8.76 1.67 16.01
CA TRP A 53 -8.76 0.77 14.85
C TRP A 53 -8.45 1.51 13.54
N TYR A 54 -7.52 0.96 12.78
CA TYR A 54 -7.06 1.52 11.51
C TYR A 54 -7.15 0.45 10.43
N ALA A 55 -7.81 0.78 9.34
CA ALA A 55 -7.80 -0.04 8.14
C ALA A 55 -6.77 0.51 7.16
N VAL A 56 -6.06 -0.39 6.49
CA VAL A 56 -5.13 -0.08 5.40
C VAL A 56 -5.50 -0.95 4.22
N GLY A 57 -5.51 -0.39 3.03
CA GLY A 57 -5.81 -1.13 1.81
C GLY A 57 -5.00 -0.61 0.64
N ARG A 58 -4.63 -1.51 -0.26
CA ARG A 58 -4.09 -1.18 -1.57
C ARG A 58 -4.64 -2.15 -2.61
N ALA A 59 -5.01 -1.64 -3.77
CA ALA A 59 -5.39 -2.44 -4.91
C ALA A 59 -4.70 -1.89 -6.15
N ASN A 60 -4.07 -2.78 -6.91
CA ASN A 60 -3.46 -2.46 -8.19
C ASN A 60 -4.18 -3.25 -9.29
N TYR A 61 -4.81 -2.52 -10.21
CA TYR A 61 -5.60 -3.06 -11.30
C TYR A 61 -4.93 -2.79 -12.65
N SER A 62 -4.71 -3.84 -13.44
CA SER A 62 -4.20 -3.73 -14.82
C SER A 62 -5.38 -3.68 -15.78
N LEU A 63 -5.56 -2.54 -16.48
CA LEU A 63 -6.58 -2.42 -17.53
C LEU A 63 -6.33 -3.34 -18.74
N PRO A 64 -5.10 -3.53 -19.25
CA PRO A 64 -4.83 -4.37 -20.41
C PRO A 64 -5.23 -5.83 -20.21
N ASP A 65 -5.07 -6.31 -18.98
CA ASP A 65 -5.42 -7.67 -18.58
C ASP A 65 -6.81 -7.78 -17.92
N ALA A 66 -7.51 -6.66 -17.72
CA ALA A 66 -8.73 -6.55 -16.94
C ALA A 66 -8.70 -7.29 -15.58
N LYS A 67 -7.53 -7.34 -14.92
CA LYS A 67 -7.32 -8.13 -13.69
C LYS A 67 -6.68 -7.31 -12.57
N VAL A 68 -7.02 -7.66 -11.34
CA VAL A 68 -6.29 -7.18 -10.15
C VAL A 68 -4.94 -7.87 -10.14
N VAL A 69 -3.88 -7.08 -10.31
CA VAL A 69 -2.49 -7.54 -10.29
C VAL A 69 -2.13 -7.83 -8.84
N GLU A 70 -2.22 -6.83 -7.98
CA GLU A 70 -1.87 -6.90 -6.57
C GLU A 70 -2.98 -6.36 -5.69
N GLY A 71 -3.16 -6.96 -4.52
CA GLY A 71 -4.08 -6.49 -3.50
C GLY A 71 -3.48 -6.66 -2.12
N LEU A 72 -3.67 -5.66 -1.26
CA LEU A 72 -3.28 -5.71 0.14
C LEU A 72 -4.43 -5.16 0.98
N LEU A 73 -4.75 -5.88 2.06
CA LEU A 73 -5.70 -5.46 3.07
C LEU A 73 -5.06 -5.66 4.43
N GLY A 74 -5.07 -4.61 5.24
CA GLY A 74 -4.49 -4.58 6.56
C GLY A 74 -5.47 -4.01 7.58
N MET A 75 -5.41 -4.53 8.79
CA MET A 75 -6.00 -3.91 9.96
C MET A 75 -4.93 -3.73 11.02
N GLU A 76 -4.98 -2.59 11.70
CA GLU A 76 -4.09 -2.25 12.79
C GLU A 76 -4.93 -1.86 13.99
N TYR A 77 -4.63 -2.48 15.13
CA TYR A 77 -5.22 -2.17 16.41
C TYR A 77 -4.17 -1.58 17.34
N LYS A 78 -4.45 -0.39 17.89
CA LYS A 78 -3.56 0.32 18.80
C LYS A 78 -4.05 0.19 20.25
N ALA A 79 -3.36 -0.61 21.04
CA ALA A 79 -3.47 -0.55 22.49
C ALA A 79 -2.51 0.50 23.09
N ASP A 80 -2.56 0.67 24.42
CA ASP A 80 -1.72 1.65 25.12
C ASP A 80 -0.23 1.22 25.11
N CYS A 81 0.01 -0.08 25.27
CA CYS A 81 1.37 -0.64 25.36
C CYS A 81 1.75 -1.54 24.18
N TRP A 82 0.87 -1.76 23.21
CA TRP A 82 1.14 -2.62 22.05
C TRP A 82 0.31 -2.25 20.82
N VAL A 83 0.80 -2.63 19.65
CA VAL A 83 0.09 -2.54 18.38
C VAL A 83 0.08 -3.89 17.71
N PHE A 84 -1.09 -4.30 17.27
CA PHE A 84 -1.26 -5.50 16.47
C PHE A 84 -1.59 -5.12 15.03
N ARG A 85 -0.93 -5.78 14.08
CA ARG A 85 -1.18 -5.65 12.65
C ARG A 85 -1.49 -7.02 12.08
N ALA A 86 -2.60 -7.11 11.37
CA ALA A 86 -2.90 -8.24 10.51
C ALA A 86 -2.98 -7.74 9.08
N VAL A 87 -2.18 -8.32 8.19
CA VAL A 87 -2.09 -7.93 6.78
C VAL A 87 -2.26 -9.16 5.91
N ALA A 88 -3.27 -9.15 5.06
CA ALA A 88 -3.42 -10.09 3.96
C ALA A 88 -2.95 -9.40 2.68
N GLN A 89 -1.98 -10.01 2.00
CA GLN A 89 -1.54 -9.56 0.69
C GLN A 89 -1.71 -10.67 -0.33
N ARG A 90 -2.08 -10.28 -1.54
CA ARG A 90 -2.22 -11.12 -2.71
C ARG A 90 -1.30 -10.56 -3.79
N THR A 91 -0.34 -11.38 -4.19
CA THR A 91 0.64 -11.05 -5.22
C THR A 91 0.49 -12.04 -6.38
N PRO A 92 0.53 -11.60 -7.64
CA PRO A 92 0.41 -12.50 -8.77
C PRO A 92 1.73 -13.24 -8.96
N THR A 93 1.68 -14.56 -8.99
CA THR A 93 2.86 -15.39 -9.29
C THR A 93 2.95 -15.59 -10.80
N ALA A 94 4.16 -15.76 -11.34
CA ALA A 94 4.43 -15.87 -12.78
C ALA A 94 3.61 -16.96 -13.52
N THR A 95 3.00 -17.90 -12.81
CA THR A 95 2.24 -19.05 -13.36
C THR A 95 0.71 -18.88 -13.28
N ALA A 96 0.18 -17.66 -13.44
CA ALA A 96 -1.27 -17.34 -13.40
C ALA A 96 -2.01 -17.72 -12.09
N LYS A 97 -1.31 -18.25 -11.08
CA LYS A 97 -1.82 -18.46 -9.71
C LYS A 97 -1.45 -17.25 -8.86
N ALA A 98 -2.42 -16.68 -8.16
CA ALA A 98 -2.16 -15.64 -7.18
C ALA A 98 -1.75 -16.29 -5.85
N THR A 99 -0.62 -15.85 -5.28
CA THR A 99 -0.21 -16.27 -3.94
C THR A 99 -0.81 -15.30 -2.94
N THR A 100 -1.60 -15.82 -2.01
CA THR A 100 -2.15 -15.04 -0.89
C THR A 100 -1.33 -15.36 0.35
N GLY A 101 -0.70 -14.36 0.94
CA GLY A 101 0.03 -14.45 2.20
C GLY A 101 -0.67 -13.64 3.28
N ILE A 102 -0.78 -14.21 4.47
CA ILE A 102 -1.32 -13.53 5.65
C ILE A 102 -0.18 -13.37 6.65
N PHE A 103 -0.01 -12.15 7.13
CA PHE A 103 1.05 -11.73 8.04
C PHE A 103 0.43 -11.15 9.29
N PHE A 104 0.98 -11.55 10.43
CA PHE A 104 0.60 -11.01 11.73
C PHE A 104 1.85 -10.44 12.39
N GLN A 105 1.74 -9.23 12.92
CA GLN A 105 2.82 -8.56 13.63
C GLN A 105 2.28 -7.98 14.93
N LEU A 106 2.95 -8.27 16.05
CA LEU A 106 2.69 -7.66 17.34
C LEU A 106 3.91 -6.82 17.73
N GLU A 107 3.72 -5.53 17.93
CA GLU A 107 4.76 -4.58 18.30
C GLU A 107 4.46 -4.04 19.71
N LEU A 108 5.36 -4.28 20.67
CA LEU A 108 5.23 -3.80 22.05
C LEU A 108 5.92 -2.43 22.20
N ASN A 109 5.23 -1.46 22.77
CA ASN A 109 5.79 -0.13 23.03
C ASN A 109 6.83 -0.25 24.16
N GLY A 110 8.11 0.01 23.84
CA GLY A 110 9.22 -0.02 24.81
C GLY A 110 10.10 -1.29 24.79
N LEU A 111 9.82 -2.27 23.92
CA LEU A 111 10.68 -3.43 23.67
C LEU A 111 11.01 -3.53 22.18
N THR A 112 12.19 -4.07 21.84
CA THR A 112 12.61 -4.32 20.45
C THR A 112 11.56 -5.15 19.70
N ARG A 113 11.32 -4.76 18.44
CA ARG A 113 10.34 -5.38 17.53
C ARG A 113 10.63 -6.87 17.34
N LEU A 114 9.63 -7.74 17.53
CA LEU A 114 9.70 -9.18 17.24
C LEU A 114 8.86 -9.49 15.99
N GLY A 115 9.51 -9.86 14.88
CA GLY A 115 8.85 -10.35 13.67
C GLY A 115 9.43 -9.82 12.35
N SER A 116 9.13 -10.52 11.24
CA SER A 116 9.30 -10.00 9.88
C SER A 116 8.49 -8.71 9.70
N ASN A 117 8.91 -7.80 8.83
CA ASN A 117 8.57 -6.38 8.87
C ASN A 117 7.47 -5.99 7.84
N PRO A 118 6.16 -6.28 8.08
CA PRO A 118 5.09 -5.89 7.15
C PRO A 118 4.92 -4.37 7.10
N LEU A 119 5.46 -3.63 8.06
CA LEU A 119 5.50 -2.18 8.04
C LEU A 119 6.27 -1.65 6.82
N ASP A 120 7.33 -2.33 6.40
CA ASP A 120 8.08 -1.94 5.19
C ASP A 120 7.25 -2.23 3.93
N ALA A 121 6.48 -3.32 3.92
CA ALA A 121 5.53 -3.60 2.85
C ALA A 121 4.42 -2.54 2.77
N LEU A 122 3.89 -2.08 3.92
CA LEU A 122 2.89 -1.02 4.00
C LEU A 122 3.46 0.34 3.56
N ARG A 123 4.65 0.70 4.04
CA ARG A 123 5.33 1.95 3.68
C ARG A 123 5.72 2.03 2.21
N SER A 124 6.23 0.92 1.66
CA SER A 124 6.56 0.85 0.22
C SER A 124 5.32 0.85 -0.67
N SER A 125 4.20 0.37 -0.14
CA SER A 125 2.93 0.29 -0.87
C SER A 125 2.09 1.55 -0.82
N VAL A 126 2.13 2.30 0.29
CA VAL A 126 1.24 3.44 0.53
C VAL A 126 2.08 4.69 0.77
N SER A 127 2.14 5.55 -0.25
CA SER A 127 2.83 6.85 -0.14
C SER A 127 2.14 7.73 0.91
N GLY A 128 2.89 8.21 1.89
CA GLY A 128 2.34 9.00 3.02
C GLY A 128 1.79 8.17 4.17
N TYR A 129 1.96 6.84 4.18
CA TYR A 129 1.56 6.00 5.32
C TYR A 129 2.20 6.48 6.63
N GLN A 130 1.36 6.79 7.61
CA GLN A 130 1.79 7.25 8.92
C GLN A 130 1.72 6.10 9.91
N MET A 131 2.82 5.89 10.64
CA MET A 131 2.86 4.87 11.69
C MET A 131 1.82 5.19 12.76
N VAL A 132 0.90 4.25 12.98
CA VAL A 132 -0.11 4.37 14.04
C VAL A 132 0.53 4.51 15.43
N ASN A 133 1.72 3.92 15.59
CA ASN A 133 2.47 3.85 16.83
C ASN A 133 3.35 5.07 17.13
N GLN A 134 3.52 5.98 16.17
CA GLN A 134 4.24 7.21 16.40
C GLN A 134 3.24 8.25 16.95
N PRO A 135 3.53 8.90 18.09
CA PRO A 135 2.73 10.05 18.53
C PRO A 135 2.75 11.10 17.42
N GLY A 136 1.58 11.65 17.07
CA GLY A 136 1.55 12.82 16.20
C GLY A 136 2.25 13.96 16.94
N ASN A 137 3.25 14.58 16.30
CA ASN A 137 3.78 15.86 16.77
C ASN A 137 2.70 16.94 16.65
#